data_AF-A0A0C4Y6L2-F1
#
_entry.id   AF-A0A0C4Y6L2-F1
#
_cell.length_a   1.000
_cell.length_b   1.000
_cell.length_c   1.000
_cell.angle_alpha   90.00
_cell.angle_beta   90.00
_cell.angle_gamma   90.00
#
_symmetry.space_group_name_H-M   'P 1'
#
loop_
_entity.id
_entity.type
_entity.pdbx_description
1 polymer ?
#
loop_
_entity_poly.entity_id
_entity_poly.type
_entity_poly.pdbx_seq_one_letter_code
_entity_poly.pdbx_strand_id
1 'polypeptide(L)'
;MEEIFEIVRDLNQREKVSFLLAEQNTMVALRYADYGYILENGRVVMDGAAEALRTNEDVKEFYLGVAANDAEGGGRSSFRDVKSYRRRKRWLA
;
A
#
# COMPACT_ATOMS: atom_id res chain seq x y z
N MET A 1 5.62 16.56 7.52
CA MET A 1 4.65 15.56 7.00
C MET A 1 4.46 14.42 7.97
N GLU A 2 5.51 13.83 8.54
CA GLU A 2 5.39 12.76 9.55
C GLU A 2 4.55 13.15 10.78
N GLU A 3 4.70 14.38 11.27
CA GLU A 3 3.93 14.92 12.41
C GLU A 3 2.39 14.85 12.21
N ILE A 4 1.90 15.06 10.99
CA ILE A 4 0.46 14.95 10.70
C ILE A 4 -0.02 13.51 10.92
N PHE A 5 0.79 12.51 10.55
CA PHE A 5 0.43 11.10 10.73
C PHE A 5 0.49 10.65 12.18
N GLU A 6 1.41 11.23 12.96
CA GLU A 6 1.44 11.02 14.41
C GLU A 6 0.19 11.58 15.08
N ILE A 7 -0.23 12.79 14.72
CA ILE A 7 -1.47 13.41 15.22
C ILE A 7 -2.69 12.57 14.83
N VAL A 8 -2.80 12.16 13.56
CA VAL A 8 -3.92 11.33 13.08
C VAL A 8 -3.97 10.00 13.83
N ARG A 9 -2.82 9.38 14.09
CA ARG A 9 -2.74 8.13 14.86
C ARG A 9 -3.15 8.34 16.31
N ASP A 10 -2.70 9.41 16.96
CA ASP A 10 -3.07 9.72 18.35
C ASP A 10 -4.59 9.93 18.48
N LEU A 11 -5.19 10.70 17.57
CA LEU A 11 -6.64 10.93 17.53
C LEU A 11 -7.42 9.63 17.30
N ASN A 12 -6.99 8.79 16.36
CA ASN A 12 -7.63 7.50 16.14
C ASN A 12 -7.56 6.61 17.41
N GLN A 13 -6.42 6.55 18.08
CA GLN A 13 -6.22 5.68 19.23
C GLN A 13 -6.95 6.17 20.49
N ARG A 14 -6.94 7.47 20.75
CA ARG A 14 -7.50 8.07 21.97
C ARG A 14 -8.98 8.39 21.84
N GLU A 15 -9.38 8.95 20.71
CA GLU A 15 -10.74 9.45 20.49
C GLU A 15 -11.59 8.49 19.64
N LYS A 16 -10.99 7.40 19.13
CA LYS A 16 -11.67 6.37 18.32
C LYS A 16 -12.28 6.92 17.03
N VAL A 17 -11.73 8.01 16.52
CA VAL A 17 -12.12 8.61 15.24
C VAL A 17 -11.56 7.80 14.08
N SER A 18 -12.40 7.48 13.10
CA SER A 18 -11.97 6.80 11.87
C SER A 18 -11.46 7.81 10.85
N PHE A 19 -10.32 7.52 10.22
CA PHE A 19 -9.73 8.36 9.19
C PHE A 19 -9.58 7.59 7.88
N LEU A 20 -9.84 8.27 6.76
CA LEU A 20 -9.45 7.82 5.44
C LEU A 20 -8.42 8.81 4.90
N LEU A 21 -7.25 8.30 4.56
CA LEU A 21 -6.13 9.06 4.06
C LEU A 21 -5.83 8.63 2.62
N ALA A 22 -5.57 9.60 1.74
CA ALA A 22 -5.08 9.37 0.40
C ALA A 22 -3.70 10.02 0.26
N GLU A 23 -2.68 9.21 0.00
CA GLU A 23 -1.28 9.64 -0.09
C GLU A 23 -0.61 9.11 -1.35
N GLN A 24 0.34 9.87 -1.87
CA GLN A 24 1.22 9.40 -2.94
C GLN A 24 2.39 8.58 -2.40
N ASN A 25 2.81 8.84 -1.14
CA ASN A 25 3.86 8.07 -0.49
C ASN A 25 3.26 6.86 0.24
N THR A 26 3.20 5.73 -0.46
CA THR A 26 2.66 4.46 0.06
C THR A 26 3.39 3.99 1.31
N MET A 27 4.70 4.25 1.45
CA MET A 27 5.48 3.81 2.60
C MET A 27 5.05 4.50 3.89
N VAL A 28 4.83 5.81 3.84
CA VAL A 28 4.35 6.56 5.00
C VAL A 28 2.91 6.17 5.31
N ALA A 29 2.04 6.10 4.30
CA ALA A 29 0.64 5.71 4.49
C ALA A 29 0.50 4.34 5.19
N LEU A 30 1.21 3.31 4.71
CA LEU A 30 1.15 1.96 5.29
C LEU A 30 1.82 1.84 6.67
N ARG A 31 2.68 2.79 7.06
CA ARG A 31 3.28 2.82 8.41
C ARG A 31 2.25 3.20 9.49
N TYR A 32 1.30 4.06 9.14
CA TYR A 32 0.35 4.64 10.10
C TYR A 32 -1.10 4.13 9.93
N ALA A 33 -1.41 3.43 8.85
CA ALA A 33 -2.72 2.84 8.62
C ALA A 33 -2.87 1.45 9.27
N ASP A 34 -4.11 1.07 9.60
CA ASP A 34 -4.46 -0.31 9.97
C ASP A 34 -4.75 -1.18 8.73
N TYR A 35 -5.32 -0.58 7.69
CA TYR A 35 -5.71 -1.22 6.44
C TYR A 35 -5.41 -0.32 5.25
N GLY A 36 -4.97 -0.90 4.13
CA GLY A 36 -4.59 -0.15 2.93
C GLY A 36 -5.31 -0.62 1.68
N TYR A 37 -5.53 0.33 0.76
CA TYR A 37 -5.93 0.08 -0.62
C TYR A 37 -4.90 0.74 -1.53
N ILE A 38 -4.29 -0.04 -2.42
CA ILE A 38 -3.37 0.47 -3.45
C ILE A 38 -4.17 0.67 -4.73
N LEU A 39 -4.21 1.92 -5.21
CA LEU A 39 -4.90 2.30 -6.44
C LEU A 39 -3.90 2.57 -7.55
N GLU A 40 -4.20 2.07 -8.74
CA GLU A 40 -3.47 2.37 -9.95
C GLU A 40 -4.46 2.61 -11.10
N ASN A 41 -4.36 3.76 -11.76
CA ASN A 41 -5.22 4.13 -12.90
C ASN A 41 -6.72 3.94 -12.61
N GLY A 42 -7.17 4.41 -11.44
CA GLY A 42 -8.57 4.36 -11.02
C GLY A 42 -9.07 2.98 -10.60
N ARG A 43 -8.20 1.98 -10.42
CA ARG A 43 -8.58 0.64 -9.95
C ARG A 43 -7.77 0.23 -8.73
N VAL A 44 -8.44 -0.38 -7.75
CA VAL A 44 -7.76 -1.06 -6.64
C VAL A 44 -7.03 -2.29 -7.21
N VAL A 45 -5.72 -2.33 -7.04
CA VAL A 45 -4.86 -3.43 -7.49
C VAL A 45 -4.48 -4.36 -6.35
N MET A 46 -4.41 -3.85 -5.11
CA MET A 46 -4.20 -4.64 -3.90
C MET A 46 -4.91 -3.97 -2.71
N ASP A 47 -5.35 -4.79 -1.76
CA ASP A 47 -5.95 -4.35 -0.51
C ASP A 47 -5.65 -5.37 0.59
N GLY A 48 -5.61 -4.90 1.85
CA GLY A 48 -5.29 -5.76 2.98
C GLY A 48 -4.86 -4.99 4.24
N ALA A 49 -4.60 -5.74 5.31
CA ALA A 49 -3.98 -5.18 6.51
C ALA A 49 -2.67 -4.48 6.15
N ALA A 50 -2.42 -3.29 6.69
CA ALA A 50 -1.29 -2.48 6.30
C ALA A 50 0.05 -3.19 6.53
N GLU A 51 0.16 -4.00 7.59
CA GLU A 51 1.33 -4.83 7.86
C GLU A 51 1.57 -5.90 6.78
N ALA A 52 0.51 -6.55 6.32
CA ALA A 52 0.60 -7.55 5.26
C ALA A 52 0.99 -6.91 3.93
N LEU A 53 0.48 -5.71 3.62
CA LEU A 53 0.88 -4.95 2.43
C LEU A 53 2.33 -4.48 2.52
N ARG A 54 2.79 -4.01 3.67
CA ARG A 54 4.17 -3.54 3.88
C ARG A 54 5.21 -4.66 3.77
N THR A 55 4.83 -5.88 4.13
CA THR A 55 5.71 -7.06 4.08
C THR A 55 5.63 -7.81 2.74
N ASN A 56 4.63 -7.52 1.90
CA ASN A 56 4.49 -8.12 0.58
C ASN A 56 5.63 -7.68 -0.36
N GLU A 57 6.36 -8.64 -0.93
CA GLU A 57 7.51 -8.37 -1.80
C GLU A 57 7.13 -7.62 -3.08
N ASP A 58 5.99 -7.96 -3.71
CA ASP A 58 5.52 -7.22 -4.88
C ASP A 58 5.22 -5.76 -4.49
N VAL A 59 4.61 -5.51 -3.32
CA VAL A 59 4.33 -4.12 -2.87
C VAL A 59 5.62 -3.34 -2.62
N LYS A 60 6.61 -3.98 -1.99
CA LYS A 60 7.92 -3.38 -1.73
C LYS A 60 8.65 -2.96 -3.00
N GLU A 61 8.64 -3.85 -4.00
CA GLU A 61 9.28 -3.64 -5.29
C GLU A 61 8.62 -2.50 -6.07
N PHE A 62 7.29 -2.53 -6.22
CA PHE A 62 6.58 -1.62 -7.12
C PHE A 62 6.15 -0.29 -6.48
N TYR A 63 5.92 -0.25 -5.16
CA TYR A 63 5.29 0.90 -4.49
C TYR A 63 6.09 1.48 -3.32
N LEU A 64 7.00 0.72 -2.71
CA LEU A 64 7.82 1.22 -1.58
C LEU A 64 9.28 1.49 -1.96
N GLY A 65 9.67 1.19 -3.20
CA GLY A 65 10.99 1.51 -3.74
C GLY A 65 12.14 0.70 -3.14
N VAL A 66 11.86 -0.44 -2.48
CA VAL A 66 12.89 -1.23 -1.79
C VAL A 66 13.81 -1.96 -2.77
N ALA A 67 13.32 -2.29 -3.97
CA ALA A 67 14.15 -2.93 -5.01
C ALA A 67 15.29 -2.03 -5.53
N ALA A 68 15.24 -0.71 -5.32
CA ALA A 68 16.26 0.22 -5.79
C ALA A 68 17.56 0.17 -4.96
N ASN A 69 17.57 -0.48 -3.80
CA ASN A 69 18.75 -0.53 -2.93
C ASN A 69 19.60 -1.80 -3.14
N ASP A 70 19.07 -2.84 -3.80
CA ASP A 70 19.76 -4.13 -3.99
C ASP A 70 19.95 -4.54 -5.47
N ALA A 71 19.45 -3.77 -6.44
CA ALA A 71 19.60 -4.09 -7.85
C ALA A 71 19.95 -2.86 -8.71
N GLU A 72 21.21 -2.79 -9.13
CA GLU A 72 21.62 -2.01 -10.29
C GLU A 72 20.82 -2.45 -11.53
N GLY A 73 20.07 -1.53 -12.14
CA GLY A 73 19.61 -1.67 -13.52
C GLY A 73 18.38 -2.56 -13.74
N GLY A 74 17.19 -2.05 -13.42
CA GLY A 74 15.93 -2.64 -13.88
C GLY A 74 14.85 -1.58 -13.97
N GLY A 75 14.36 -1.30 -15.18
CA GLY A 75 13.30 -0.31 -15.41
C GLY A 75 12.06 -0.61 -14.57
N ARG A 76 11.36 0.46 -14.14
CA ARG A 76 10.07 0.41 -13.44
C ARG A 76 9.09 -0.47 -14.20
N SER A 77 8.97 -1.74 -13.82
CA SER A 77 8.01 -2.68 -14.40
C SER A 77 6.63 -2.41 -13.78
N SER A 78 5.53 -2.58 -14.53
CA SER A 78 4.19 -2.29 -14.02
C SER A 78 3.67 -3.49 -13.23
N PHE A 79 3.09 -3.25 -12.04
CA PHE A 79 2.45 -4.28 -11.22
C PHE A 79 1.36 -5.07 -11.98
N ARG A 80 0.77 -4.48 -13.03
CA ARG A 80 -0.19 -5.12 -13.94
C ARG A 80 0.35 -6.37 -14.61
N ASP A 81 1.65 -6.42 -14.87
CA ASP A 81 2.31 -7.53 -15.55
C ASP A 81 2.53 -8.72 -14.61
N VAL A 82 2.57 -8.46 -13.29
CA VAL A 82 2.99 -9.44 -12.28
C VAL A 82 1.83 -10.33 -11.81
N LYS A 83 0.62 -9.81 -11.52
CA LYS A 83 -0.46 -10.68 -10.99
C LYS A 83 -1.89 -10.38 -11.44
N SER A 84 -2.39 -11.34 -12.20
CA SER A 84 -3.77 -11.74 -12.50
C SER A 84 -4.63 -12.14 -11.26
N TYR A 85 -4.35 -11.58 -10.07
CA TYR A 85 -4.93 -12.00 -8.78
C TYR A 85 -6.46 -11.83 -8.70
N ARG A 86 -7.03 -10.82 -9.37
CA ARG A 86 -8.49 -10.58 -9.38
C ARG A 86 -9.30 -11.45 -10.33
N ARG A 87 -8.70 -12.12 -11.34
CA ARG A 87 -9.50 -13.00 -12.23
C ARG A 87 -10.05 -14.22 -11.50
N ARG A 88 -9.42 -14.70 -10.42
CA ARG A 88 -9.84 -15.94 -9.73
C ARG A 88 -10.96 -15.74 -8.70
N LYS A 89 -11.16 -14.55 -8.13
CA LYS A 89 -12.27 -14.31 -7.18
C LYS A 89 -13.65 -14.21 -7.85
N ARG A 90 -13.71 -14.01 -9.17
CA ARG A 90 -14.97 -13.86 -9.92
C ARG A 90 -15.61 -15.19 -10.35
N TRP A 91 -14.92 -16.32 -10.19
CA TRP A 91 -15.43 -17.66 -10.55
C TRP A 91 -15.74 -18.55 -9.33
N LEU A 92 -15.70 -17.99 -8.12
CA LEU A 92 -16.02 -18.68 -6.86
C LEU A 92 -17.30 -18.14 -6.22
N ALA A 93 -18.19 -17.54 -7.02
CA ALA A 93 -19.53 -17.14 -6.63
C ALA A 93 -20.55 -17.87 -7.53
#